data_AF-E9I6A6-F1
#
_entry.id   AF-E9I6A6-F1
#
_cell.length_a   1.000
_cell.length_b   1.000
_cell.length_c   1.000
_cell.angle_alpha   90.00
_cell.angle_beta   90.00
_cell.angle_gamma   90.00
#
_symmetry.space_group_name_H-M   'P 1'
#
loop_
_entity.id
_entity.type
_entity.pdbx_description
1 polymer ?
#
loop_
_entity_poly.entity_id
_entity_poly.type
_entity_poly.pdbx_seq_one_letter_code
_entity_poly.pdbx_strand_id
1 'polypeptide(L)'
;MKIGNRNLFLEVGQFLPRETLFWIGRRSYRWEGFWLIGMTIANNEGPGLGIYNFDVGNGIRASAAAFYTVSYSGGPIQSALDFRLEEIPLLDGKLGFISNLTQSGARDAGTGTQSYAPMKGFKFAVMHKAWKPSASHQFAAMIGRGLFGVMDSPDFDQGPLADSLGPWRNNQLFSASAPSELRDAVQDSRLLRVGEQFSWYPQGKDFSLDAAIGWQRADFGGWRYTIDDQIYERPPMQAVAAAIRPMYQIRSTLELETLLGYVAVTDGFGYRHREGDGDLQETIRPVDQSLVNLYMALNLKPLARWQQKFGIYTGYSFWNDAMRRDVSNGLYPGRNSGFYLGLSSYWEI
;
A
#
# COMPACT_ATOMS: atom_id res chain seq x y z
N MET A 1 -12.70 -19.39 -5.67
CA MET A 1 -11.67 -19.36 -4.62
C MET A 1 -10.34 -19.73 -5.26
N LYS A 2 -9.34 -18.83 -5.27
CA LYS A 2 -7.98 -19.20 -5.67
C LYS A 2 -7.25 -19.70 -4.42
N ILE A 3 -6.98 -21.00 -4.34
CA ILE A 3 -6.19 -21.58 -3.26
C ILE A 3 -4.72 -21.36 -3.63
N GLY A 4 -4.00 -20.56 -2.85
CA GLY A 4 -2.57 -20.31 -3.03
C GLY A 4 -1.84 -20.45 -1.71
N ASN A 5 -0.69 -21.13 -1.72
CA ASN A 5 0.18 -21.22 -0.54
C ASN A 5 0.84 -19.86 -0.30
N ARG A 6 0.20 -19.00 0.50
CA ARG A 6 0.71 -17.67 0.85
C ARG A 6 1.74 -17.69 1.97
N ASN A 7 1.60 -18.65 2.90
CA ASN A 7 2.47 -18.81 4.07
C ASN A 7 2.89 -20.28 4.20
N LEU A 8 4.18 -20.55 4.04
CA LEU A 8 4.83 -21.85 4.27
C LEU A 8 6.28 -21.56 4.67
N PHE A 9 6.57 -21.59 5.97
CA PHE A 9 7.89 -21.27 6.50
C PHE A 9 8.23 -22.11 7.73
N LEU A 10 9.52 -22.17 8.02
CA LEU A 10 10.08 -22.69 9.26
C LEU A 10 10.56 -21.50 10.11
N GLU A 11 10.28 -21.53 11.41
CA GLU A 11 10.79 -20.57 12.38
C GLU A 11 11.51 -21.30 13.51
N VAL A 12 12.70 -20.84 13.86
CA VAL A 12 13.56 -21.40 14.91
C VAL A 12 13.85 -20.29 15.90
N GLY A 13 13.29 -20.42 17.11
CA GLY A 13 13.56 -19.50 18.21
C GLY A 13 14.86 -19.81 18.94
N GLN A 14 15.39 -18.80 19.65
CA GLN A 14 16.53 -18.92 20.56
C GLN A 14 17.83 -19.38 19.87
N PHE A 15 17.98 -19.09 18.57
CA PHE A 15 19.17 -19.46 17.79
C PHE A 15 20.40 -18.60 18.12
N LEU A 16 20.19 -17.37 18.62
CA LEU A 16 21.18 -16.38 19.09
C LEU A 16 20.63 -15.74 20.41
N PRO A 17 21.25 -14.73 21.07
CA PRO A 17 20.81 -14.24 22.39
C PRO A 17 19.30 -14.05 22.52
N ARG A 18 18.80 -14.28 23.74
CA ARG A 18 17.39 -14.56 24.10
C ARG A 18 16.38 -13.72 23.29
N GLU A 19 15.32 -14.41 22.83
CA GLU A 19 14.17 -13.88 22.05
C GLU A 19 14.40 -13.63 20.55
N THR A 20 15.61 -13.89 20.06
CA THR A 20 15.89 -13.89 18.62
C THR A 20 15.17 -15.05 17.92
N LEU A 21 14.53 -14.77 16.77
CA LEU A 21 13.89 -15.78 15.93
C LEU A 21 14.51 -15.76 14.53
N PHE A 22 14.93 -16.92 14.03
CA PHE A 22 15.33 -17.10 12.63
C PHE A 22 14.18 -17.73 11.85
N TRP A 23 13.98 -17.34 10.60
CA TRP A 23 12.98 -17.96 9.73
C TRP A 23 13.48 -18.13 8.30
N ILE A 24 12.90 -19.11 7.61
CA ILE A 24 13.08 -19.36 6.18
C ILE A 24 11.79 -19.89 5.56
N GLY A 25 11.46 -19.44 4.35
CA GLY A 25 10.31 -19.92 3.58
C GLY A 25 9.49 -18.77 3.02
N ARG A 26 8.24 -19.04 2.64
CA ARG A 26 7.31 -18.02 2.14
C ARG A 26 6.47 -17.48 3.30
N ARG A 27 6.44 -16.17 3.51
CA ARG A 27 5.58 -15.56 4.53
C ARG A 27 5.08 -14.17 4.14
N SER A 28 3.98 -13.75 4.74
CA SER A 28 3.65 -12.33 4.88
C SER A 28 4.49 -11.75 6.03
N TYR A 29 5.49 -10.94 5.70
CA TYR A 29 6.45 -10.41 6.66
C TYR A 29 6.01 -9.05 7.17
N ARG A 30 5.56 -9.04 8.43
CA ARG A 30 5.40 -7.83 9.26
C ARG A 30 4.80 -6.65 8.50
N TRP A 31 3.56 -6.86 8.06
CA TRP A 31 2.75 -5.82 7.44
C TRP A 31 2.59 -4.66 8.42
N GLU A 32 2.83 -3.46 7.92
CA GLU A 32 2.72 -2.21 8.65
C GLU A 32 1.92 -1.23 7.80
N GLY A 33 0.88 -0.66 8.39
CA GLY A 33 -0.02 0.23 7.69
C GLY A 33 -1.22 0.63 8.55
N PHE A 34 -2.15 1.31 7.91
CA PHE A 34 -3.40 1.80 8.50
C PHE A 34 -4.54 0.99 7.90
N TRP A 35 -4.96 -0.03 8.63
CA TRP A 35 -5.93 -1.01 8.12
C TRP A 35 -7.28 -0.35 7.79
N LEU A 36 -7.67 0.69 8.52
CA LEU A 36 -8.97 1.35 8.35
C LEU A 36 -9.11 2.04 6.98
N ILE A 37 -8.01 2.54 6.43
CA ILE A 37 -7.94 3.18 5.12
C ILE A 37 -7.16 2.36 4.09
N GLY A 38 -6.80 1.11 4.44
CA GLY A 38 -6.02 0.21 3.57
C GLY A 38 -4.64 0.74 3.17
N MET A 39 -4.09 1.75 3.85
CA MET A 39 -2.83 2.38 3.46
C MET A 39 -1.65 1.60 4.02
N THR A 40 -0.83 1.03 3.14
CA THR A 40 0.36 0.26 3.51
C THR A 40 1.60 1.14 3.59
N ILE A 41 2.35 1.03 4.69
CA ILE A 41 3.64 1.70 4.90
C ILE A 41 4.79 0.74 4.57
N ALA A 42 4.74 -0.47 5.10
CA ALA A 42 5.70 -1.50 4.78
C ALA A 42 5.01 -2.85 4.69
N ASN A 43 5.14 -3.49 3.54
CA ASN A 43 4.75 -4.87 3.37
C ASN A 43 5.82 -5.55 2.54
N ASN A 44 6.38 -6.62 3.07
CA ASN A 44 7.19 -7.54 2.31
C ASN A 44 6.50 -8.89 2.42
N GLU A 45 6.20 -9.50 1.30
CA GLU A 45 5.62 -10.84 1.29
C GLU A 45 6.39 -11.68 0.28
N GLY A 46 6.40 -12.98 0.53
CA GLY A 46 6.98 -13.93 -0.40
C GLY A 46 8.09 -14.78 0.22
N PRO A 47 8.76 -15.56 -0.64
CA PRO A 47 9.89 -16.39 -0.26
C PRO A 47 11.07 -15.55 0.25
N GLY A 48 11.67 -15.99 1.35
CA GLY A 48 12.80 -15.30 1.96
C GLY A 48 13.36 -16.03 3.16
N LEU A 49 14.22 -15.30 3.86
CA LEU A 49 14.76 -15.67 5.16
C LEU A 49 15.00 -14.41 5.98
N GLY A 50 15.11 -14.56 7.30
CA GLY A 50 15.46 -13.43 8.13
C GLY A 50 15.61 -13.77 9.59
N ILE A 51 15.87 -12.70 10.36
CA ILE A 51 16.12 -12.71 11.79
C ILE A 51 15.30 -11.61 12.45
N TYR A 52 14.67 -11.92 13.59
CA TYR A 52 13.84 -11.00 14.35
C TYR A 52 14.36 -10.75 15.74
N ASN A 53 13.89 -9.63 16.30
CA ASN A 53 13.92 -9.32 17.73
C ASN A 53 15.30 -9.41 18.35
N PHE A 54 16.36 -9.18 17.56
CA PHE A 54 17.69 -9.10 18.12
C PHE A 54 17.77 -7.82 18.95
N ASP A 55 18.04 -7.99 20.24
CA ASP A 55 18.19 -6.88 21.17
C ASP A 55 19.51 -6.14 20.87
N VAL A 56 19.42 -4.85 20.57
CA VAL A 56 20.58 -3.98 20.34
C VAL A 56 20.89 -3.08 21.53
N GLY A 57 20.25 -3.33 22.68
CA GLY A 57 20.41 -2.61 23.94
C GLY A 57 19.24 -1.69 24.24
N ASN A 58 19.04 -1.40 25.54
CA ASN A 58 18.01 -0.48 26.04
C ASN A 58 16.57 -0.85 25.64
N GLY A 59 16.30 -2.14 25.43
CA GLY A 59 14.99 -2.63 24.99
C GLY A 59 14.68 -2.35 23.51
N ILE A 60 15.66 -1.87 22.74
CA ILE A 60 15.54 -1.63 21.30
C ILE A 60 15.71 -2.96 20.58
N ARG A 61 14.78 -3.25 19.67
CA ARG A 61 14.81 -4.46 18.84
C ARG A 61 15.17 -4.10 17.44
N ALA A 62 15.86 -5.02 16.78
CA ALA A 62 16.06 -4.91 15.36
C ALA A 62 15.69 -6.21 14.66
N SER A 63 15.43 -6.10 13.36
CA SER A 63 15.10 -7.22 12.50
C SER A 63 15.74 -7.00 11.14
N ALA A 64 16.11 -8.09 10.48
CA ALA A 64 16.59 -8.06 9.11
C ALA A 64 16.00 -9.22 8.33
N ALA A 65 15.67 -8.99 7.06
CA ALA A 65 15.17 -10.03 6.19
C ALA A 65 15.61 -9.81 4.75
N ALA A 66 15.75 -10.92 4.03
CA ALA A 66 15.98 -10.93 2.60
C ALA A 66 14.82 -11.68 1.93
N PHE A 67 14.26 -11.08 0.89
CA PHE A 67 13.19 -11.65 0.09
C PHE A 67 13.65 -11.78 -1.35
N TYR A 68 13.06 -12.72 -2.06
CA TYR A 68 13.12 -12.75 -3.51
C TYR A 68 11.73 -13.02 -4.06
N THR A 69 11.40 -12.31 -5.15
CA THR A 69 10.13 -12.49 -5.84
C THR A 69 10.43 -12.90 -7.28
N VAL A 70 9.70 -13.91 -7.74
CA VAL A 70 9.69 -14.37 -9.11
C VAL A 70 8.30 -14.08 -9.66
N SER A 71 8.22 -13.27 -10.73
CA SER A 71 6.95 -13.07 -11.43
C SER A 71 6.46 -14.41 -11.97
N TYR A 72 5.24 -14.80 -11.59
CA TYR A 72 4.62 -16.07 -11.97
C TYR A 72 4.40 -16.24 -13.48
N SER A 73 4.61 -15.19 -14.27
CA SER A 73 4.34 -15.16 -15.72
C SER A 73 5.56 -14.82 -16.57
N GLY A 74 6.77 -14.97 -16.03
CA GLY A 74 7.98 -14.36 -16.62
C GLY A 74 8.11 -12.90 -16.19
N GLY A 75 9.34 -12.40 -16.15
CA GLY A 75 9.69 -11.13 -15.49
C GLY A 75 11.06 -11.19 -14.82
N PRO A 76 11.63 -10.03 -14.45
CA PRO A 76 12.92 -9.98 -13.77
C PRO A 76 12.85 -10.64 -12.39
N ILE A 77 13.88 -11.37 -11.99
CA ILE A 77 14.04 -11.81 -10.60
C ILE A 77 14.26 -10.59 -9.72
N GLN A 78 13.50 -10.50 -8.63
CA GLN A 78 13.54 -9.38 -7.70
C GLN A 78 14.17 -9.84 -6.40
N SER A 79 14.90 -8.95 -5.74
CA SER A 79 15.31 -9.18 -4.35
C SER A 79 15.09 -7.93 -3.53
N ALA A 80 14.77 -8.12 -2.26
CA ALA A 80 14.63 -7.04 -1.29
C ALA A 80 15.39 -7.38 -0.01
N LEU A 81 16.03 -6.38 0.57
CA LEU A 81 16.60 -6.40 1.91
C LEU A 81 15.77 -5.44 2.76
N ASP A 82 15.21 -5.96 3.85
CA ASP A 82 14.46 -5.20 4.85
C ASP A 82 15.29 -5.14 6.13
N PHE A 83 15.43 -3.95 6.69
CA PHE A 83 16.04 -3.70 7.98
C PHE A 83 15.10 -2.88 8.82
N ARG A 84 14.91 -3.27 10.08
CA ARG A 84 14.05 -2.57 11.03
C ARG A 84 14.80 -2.34 12.33
N LEU A 85 14.58 -1.16 12.89
CA LEU A 85 14.96 -0.80 14.25
C LEU A 85 13.69 -0.34 14.94
N GLU A 86 13.30 -0.96 16.03
CA GLU A 86 11.97 -0.86 16.62
C GLU A 86 12.07 -0.81 18.14
N GLU A 87 10.94 -0.52 18.77
CA GLU A 87 10.84 -0.44 20.22
C GLU A 87 11.71 0.64 20.86
N ILE A 88 12.13 1.64 20.09
CA ILE A 88 12.87 2.80 20.61
C ILE A 88 11.91 3.60 21.49
N PRO A 89 12.17 3.75 22.81
CA PRO A 89 11.26 4.47 23.68
C PRO A 89 11.13 5.94 23.25
N LEU A 90 9.90 6.42 23.08
CA LEU A 90 9.61 7.82 22.77
C LEU A 90 8.28 8.23 23.40
N LEU A 91 8.32 9.16 24.37
CA LEU A 91 7.15 9.63 25.11
C LEU A 91 6.32 8.45 25.67
N ASP A 92 5.02 8.40 25.35
CA ASP A 92 4.07 7.36 25.78
C ASP A 92 4.05 6.14 24.83
N GLY A 93 5.08 5.96 23.99
CA GLY A 93 5.08 4.97 22.93
C GLY A 93 6.46 4.50 22.50
N LYS A 94 6.48 3.90 21.32
CA LYS A 94 7.65 3.31 20.67
C LYS A 94 7.81 3.90 19.28
N LEU A 95 9.03 4.32 18.95
CA LEU A 95 9.45 4.71 17.62
C LEU A 95 10.08 3.49 16.91
N GLY A 96 9.88 3.41 15.61
CA GLY A 96 10.50 2.43 14.73
C GLY A 96 10.92 3.06 13.41
N PHE A 97 11.99 2.52 12.85
CA PHE A 97 12.52 2.84 11.53
C PHE A 97 12.51 1.57 10.69
N ILE A 98 12.06 1.70 9.45
CA ILE A 98 12.00 0.61 8.48
C ILE A 98 12.75 1.08 7.24
N SER A 99 13.71 0.28 6.79
CA SER A 99 14.55 0.55 5.63
C SER A 99 14.45 -0.64 4.70
N ASN A 100 14.19 -0.38 3.42
CA ASN A 100 14.04 -1.41 2.40
C ASN A 100 14.89 -1.04 1.19
N LEU A 101 15.73 -1.96 0.75
CA LEU A 101 16.49 -1.87 -0.50
C LEU A 101 15.98 -2.95 -1.42
N THR A 102 15.59 -2.61 -2.64
CA THR A 102 15.15 -3.60 -3.62
C THR A 102 15.90 -3.44 -4.94
N GLN A 103 16.07 -4.54 -5.65
CA GLN A 103 16.67 -4.58 -6.96
C GLN A 103 15.93 -5.56 -7.87
N SER A 104 15.78 -5.20 -9.14
CA SER A 104 15.38 -6.10 -10.21
C SER A 104 16.63 -6.59 -10.96
N GLY A 105 16.67 -7.87 -11.26
CA GLY A 105 17.72 -8.51 -12.04
C GLY A 105 17.51 -8.35 -13.54
N ALA A 106 18.57 -8.58 -14.33
CA ALA A 106 18.49 -8.52 -15.80
C ALA A 106 17.84 -9.76 -16.43
N ARG A 107 17.73 -10.86 -15.69
CA ARG A 107 17.31 -12.16 -16.23
C ARG A 107 15.83 -12.42 -15.99
N ASP A 108 15.19 -12.95 -17.01
CA ASP A 108 13.85 -13.51 -16.89
C ASP A 108 13.85 -14.74 -16.00
N ALA A 109 12.91 -14.80 -15.07
CA ALA A 109 12.84 -15.89 -14.11
C ALA A 109 12.34 -17.21 -14.72
N GLY A 110 11.61 -17.17 -15.84
CA GLY A 110 11.13 -18.34 -16.56
C GLY A 110 12.13 -18.88 -17.59
N THR A 111 12.80 -17.99 -18.33
CA THR A 111 13.72 -18.39 -19.42
C THR A 111 15.21 -18.27 -19.06
N GLY A 112 15.56 -17.51 -18.02
CA GLY A 112 16.94 -17.21 -17.65
C GLY A 112 17.66 -16.24 -18.59
N THR A 113 17.01 -15.77 -19.67
CA THR A 113 17.60 -14.87 -20.67
C THR A 113 17.71 -13.46 -20.14
N GLN A 114 18.72 -12.71 -20.57
CA GLN A 114 18.85 -11.28 -20.24
C GLN A 114 17.85 -10.46 -21.05
N SER A 115 16.65 -10.30 -20.50
CA SER A 115 15.54 -9.60 -21.16
C SER A 115 15.20 -8.28 -20.47
N TYR A 116 15.82 -7.96 -19.33
CA TYR A 116 15.47 -6.81 -18.50
C TYR A 116 16.66 -5.93 -18.16
N ALA A 117 16.39 -4.64 -17.95
CA ALA A 117 17.33 -3.68 -17.40
C ALA A 117 17.27 -3.74 -15.86
N PRO A 118 18.42 -3.88 -15.16
CA PRO A 118 18.45 -3.81 -13.70
C PRO A 118 17.97 -2.46 -13.20
N MET A 119 17.10 -2.48 -12.20
CA MET A 119 16.61 -1.28 -11.52
C MET A 119 16.76 -1.46 -10.02
N LYS A 120 16.77 -0.35 -9.29
CA LYS A 120 16.89 -0.33 -7.84
C LYS A 120 15.83 0.56 -7.25
N GLY A 121 15.47 0.28 -6.01
CA GLY A 121 14.62 1.14 -5.21
C GLY A 121 15.07 1.15 -3.77
N PHE A 122 14.79 2.25 -3.11
CA PHE A 122 14.94 2.36 -1.67
C PHE A 122 13.68 2.92 -1.05
N LYS A 123 13.34 2.43 0.13
CA LYS A 123 12.26 2.98 0.96
C LYS A 123 12.76 3.14 2.38
N PHE A 124 12.38 4.25 2.99
CA PHE A 124 12.56 4.52 4.41
C PHE A 124 11.22 4.93 5.01
N ALA A 125 10.87 4.35 6.15
CA ALA A 125 9.71 4.75 6.93
C ALA A 125 10.08 4.96 8.38
N VAL A 126 9.39 5.91 9.00
CA VAL A 126 9.38 6.12 10.45
C VAL A 126 7.96 5.86 10.95
N MET A 127 7.86 5.18 12.09
CA MET A 127 6.57 4.82 12.69
C MET A 127 6.62 5.11 14.19
N HIS A 128 5.59 5.75 14.70
CA HIS A 128 5.39 5.93 16.14
C HIS A 128 4.10 5.23 16.55
N LYS A 129 4.18 4.34 17.54
CA LYS A 129 3.04 3.59 18.08
C LYS A 129 2.94 3.83 19.58
N ALA A 130 1.81 4.35 20.05
CA ALA A 130 1.52 4.55 21.46
C ALA A 130 0.27 3.75 21.85
N TRP A 131 0.33 3.08 23.00
CA TRP A 131 -0.74 2.22 23.48
C TRP A 131 -1.04 2.52 24.94
N LYS A 132 -2.30 2.82 25.23
CA LYS A 132 -2.86 2.96 26.57
C LYS A 132 -4.05 1.98 26.70
N PRO A 133 -4.46 1.57 27.91
CA PRO A 133 -5.56 0.61 28.07
C PRO A 133 -6.87 0.98 27.36
N SER A 134 -7.12 2.28 27.17
CA SER A 134 -8.32 2.82 26.53
C SER A 134 -8.08 3.49 25.18
N ALA A 135 -6.85 3.48 24.65
CA ALA A 135 -6.57 4.12 23.37
C ALA A 135 -5.29 3.57 22.72
N SER A 136 -5.26 3.54 21.40
CA SER A 136 -4.03 3.35 20.64
C SER A 136 -3.90 4.44 19.58
N HIS A 137 -2.66 4.77 19.26
CA HIS A 137 -2.33 5.75 18.25
C HIS A 137 -1.13 5.25 17.46
N GLN A 138 -1.22 5.35 16.15
CA GLN A 138 -0.15 5.04 15.22
C GLN A 138 0.01 6.22 14.27
N PHE A 139 1.23 6.72 14.15
CA PHE A 139 1.64 7.66 13.12
C PHE A 139 2.72 7.01 12.26
N ALA A 140 2.73 7.28 10.97
CA ALA A 140 3.80 6.83 10.09
C ALA A 140 4.05 7.82 8.96
N ALA A 141 5.32 7.96 8.57
CA ALA A 141 5.74 8.67 7.38
C ALA A 141 6.72 7.79 6.60
N MET A 142 6.63 7.79 5.28
CA MET A 142 7.43 6.96 4.39
C MET A 142 7.85 7.73 3.15
N ILE A 143 9.10 7.53 2.74
CA ILE A 143 9.65 7.96 1.46
C ILE A 143 10.13 6.73 0.68
N GLY A 144 9.71 6.63 -0.57
CA GLY A 144 10.17 5.64 -1.55
C GLY A 144 10.84 6.33 -2.73
N ARG A 145 11.85 5.69 -3.32
CA ARG A 145 12.49 6.10 -4.58
C ARG A 145 12.75 4.90 -5.48
N GLY A 146 12.89 5.17 -6.79
CA GLY A 146 13.18 4.13 -7.77
C GLY A 146 12.02 3.14 -7.86
N LEU A 147 12.31 1.84 -7.71
CA LEU A 147 11.24 0.81 -7.68
C LEU A 147 10.15 1.10 -6.63
N PHE A 148 10.47 1.72 -5.48
CA PHE A 148 9.46 2.09 -4.47
C PHE A 148 8.73 3.42 -4.74
N GLY A 149 9.15 4.19 -5.75
CA GLY A 149 8.39 5.36 -6.23
C GLY A 149 7.26 4.96 -7.16
N VAL A 150 7.40 3.79 -7.79
CA VAL A 150 6.43 3.22 -8.73
C VAL A 150 5.62 2.06 -8.15
N MET A 151 6.08 1.44 -7.06
CA MET A 151 5.49 0.27 -6.44
C MET A 151 5.43 0.36 -4.92
N ASP A 152 4.40 -0.25 -4.34
CA ASP A 152 4.16 -0.27 -2.89
C ASP A 152 4.80 -1.45 -2.16
N SER A 153 5.02 -2.53 -2.91
CA SER A 153 5.56 -3.82 -2.46
C SER A 153 6.45 -4.38 -3.58
N PRO A 154 7.47 -5.20 -3.26
CA PRO A 154 8.21 -5.99 -4.25
C PRO A 154 7.34 -6.99 -5.03
N ASP A 155 6.08 -7.19 -4.65
CA ASP A 155 5.10 -7.92 -5.46
C ASP A 155 4.53 -7.03 -6.59
N PHE A 156 4.92 -7.34 -7.83
CA PHE A 156 4.64 -6.59 -9.07
C PHE A 156 3.17 -6.49 -9.47
N ASP A 157 2.28 -7.21 -8.81
CA ASP A 157 0.91 -7.31 -9.30
C ASP A 157 0.01 -6.14 -8.84
N GLN A 158 0.46 -5.24 -7.96
CA GLN A 158 -0.42 -4.23 -7.33
C GLN A 158 0.24 -2.86 -7.07
N GLY A 159 1.00 -2.31 -8.04
CA GLY A 159 1.51 -0.94 -7.95
C GLY A 159 0.58 0.08 -8.63
N PRO A 160 0.42 1.32 -8.12
CA PRO A 160 -0.44 2.35 -8.72
C PRO A 160 -0.01 2.75 -10.15
N LEU A 161 1.26 2.52 -10.51
CA LEU A 161 1.78 2.73 -11.87
C LEU A 161 1.40 1.62 -12.86
N ALA A 162 1.22 0.39 -12.38
CA ALA A 162 0.92 -0.78 -13.21
C ALA A 162 -0.39 -0.65 -13.99
N ASP A 163 -1.40 -0.08 -13.34
CA ASP A 163 -2.74 0.10 -13.89
C ASP A 163 -2.87 1.40 -14.71
N SER A 164 -1.87 2.27 -14.70
CA SER A 164 -1.96 3.63 -15.24
C SER A 164 -1.06 3.92 -16.44
N LEU A 165 -0.19 3.00 -16.86
CA LEU A 165 0.68 3.17 -18.04
C LEU A 165 0.06 2.66 -19.36
N GLY A 166 -1.24 2.40 -19.39
CA GLY A 166 -1.94 1.96 -20.59
C GLY A 166 -1.37 0.62 -21.14
N PRO A 167 -0.99 0.52 -22.43
CA PRO A 167 -0.59 -0.75 -23.03
C PRO A 167 0.74 -1.32 -22.49
N TRP A 168 1.53 -0.51 -21.77
CA TRP A 168 2.82 -0.91 -21.21
C TRP A 168 2.61 -1.66 -19.89
N ARG A 169 2.33 -2.97 -19.98
CA ARG A 169 2.25 -3.87 -18.82
C ARG A 169 3.59 -3.89 -18.07
N ASN A 170 3.56 -4.15 -16.76
CA ASN A 170 4.74 -4.15 -15.87
C ASN A 170 5.99 -4.80 -16.45
N ASN A 171 5.90 -5.93 -17.16
CA ASN A 171 7.07 -6.59 -17.74
C ASN A 171 7.76 -5.75 -18.84
N GLN A 172 7.06 -4.87 -19.52
CA GLN A 172 7.62 -4.00 -20.55
C GLN A 172 8.37 -2.80 -19.97
N LEU A 173 8.02 -2.33 -18.77
CA LEU A 173 8.77 -1.27 -18.07
C LEU A 173 10.22 -1.66 -17.80
N PHE A 174 10.42 -2.93 -17.49
CA PHE A 174 11.72 -3.47 -17.16
C PHE A 174 12.45 -4.02 -18.36
N SER A 175 11.82 -4.11 -19.54
CA SER A 175 12.45 -4.72 -20.71
C SER A 175 13.76 -4.00 -21.06
N ALA A 176 14.77 -4.76 -21.45
CA ALA A 176 16.01 -4.18 -21.99
C ALA A 176 15.73 -3.33 -23.24
N SER A 177 14.66 -3.64 -23.97
CA SER A 177 14.20 -2.87 -25.13
C SER A 177 13.36 -1.63 -24.77
N ALA A 178 13.08 -1.38 -23.50
CA ALA A 178 12.32 -0.20 -23.10
C ALA A 178 13.14 1.08 -23.36
N PRO A 179 12.50 2.21 -23.75
CA PRO A 179 13.21 3.48 -23.92
C PRO A 179 13.97 3.89 -22.65
N SER A 180 15.15 4.48 -22.80
CA SER A 180 15.95 4.94 -21.66
C SER A 180 15.19 5.94 -20.79
N GLU A 181 14.43 6.85 -21.40
CA GLU A 181 13.63 7.88 -20.73
C GLU A 181 12.65 7.29 -19.69
N LEU A 182 12.04 6.16 -20.03
CA LEU A 182 11.10 5.46 -19.16
C LEU A 182 11.81 4.72 -18.03
N ARG A 183 13.02 4.21 -18.26
CA ARG A 183 13.85 3.64 -17.19
C ARG A 183 14.37 4.71 -16.24
N ASP A 184 14.78 5.85 -16.77
CA ASP A 184 15.26 7.00 -16.00
C ASP A 184 14.12 7.56 -15.15
N ALA A 185 12.91 7.69 -15.72
CA ALA A 185 11.71 8.08 -15.00
C ALA A 185 11.38 7.13 -13.82
N VAL A 186 11.52 5.81 -14.01
CA VAL A 186 11.34 4.85 -12.90
C VAL A 186 12.40 5.06 -11.82
N GLN A 187 13.68 5.25 -12.17
CA GLN A 187 14.75 5.49 -11.20
C GLN A 187 14.56 6.81 -10.43
N ASP A 188 14.07 7.83 -11.10
CA ASP A 188 13.84 9.16 -10.52
C ASP A 188 12.52 9.30 -9.77
N SER A 189 11.62 8.32 -9.92
CA SER A 189 10.33 8.29 -9.25
C SER A 189 10.47 8.35 -7.72
N ARG A 190 9.44 8.91 -7.08
CA ARG A 190 9.37 9.17 -5.65
C ARG A 190 7.97 8.89 -5.13
N LEU A 191 7.90 8.30 -3.96
CA LEU A 191 6.66 8.10 -3.22
C LEU A 191 6.81 8.75 -1.85
N LEU A 192 5.79 9.49 -1.44
CA LEU A 192 5.67 10.02 -0.09
C LEU A 192 4.34 9.53 0.47
N ARG A 193 4.35 9.03 1.70
CA ARG A 193 3.16 8.69 2.46
C ARG A 193 3.27 9.25 3.86
N VAL A 194 2.17 9.77 4.37
CA VAL A 194 2.02 10.16 5.76
C VAL A 194 0.64 9.76 6.20
N GLY A 195 0.51 9.18 7.38
CA GLY A 195 -0.80 8.88 7.93
C GLY A 195 -0.79 8.73 9.43
N GLU A 196 -2.00 8.67 9.94
CA GLU A 196 -2.30 8.49 11.34
C GLU A 196 -3.52 7.60 11.48
N GLN A 197 -3.53 6.76 12.51
CA GLN A 197 -4.70 6.01 12.94
C GLN A 197 -4.78 6.01 14.46
N PHE A 198 -5.98 6.24 14.95
CA PHE A 198 -6.30 6.30 16.36
C PHE A 198 -7.47 5.36 16.65
N SER A 199 -7.37 4.65 17.77
CA SER A 199 -8.47 3.87 18.32
C SER A 199 -8.73 4.28 19.75
N TRP A 200 -10.00 4.39 20.12
CA TRP A 200 -10.44 4.77 21.46
C TRP A 200 -11.50 3.81 21.99
N TYR A 201 -11.22 3.29 23.17
CA TYR A 201 -12.01 2.29 23.90
C TYR A 201 -12.20 2.77 25.34
N PRO A 202 -13.11 3.71 25.59
CA PRO A 202 -13.38 4.16 26.95
C PRO A 202 -13.79 2.99 27.85
N GLN A 203 -13.12 2.85 29.00
CA GLN A 203 -13.38 1.76 29.93
C GLN A 203 -14.83 1.80 30.43
N GLY A 204 -15.51 0.65 30.39
CA GLY A 204 -16.88 0.50 30.89
C GLY A 204 -17.97 1.16 30.03
N LYS A 205 -17.70 1.48 28.77
CA LYS A 205 -18.69 2.05 27.86
C LYS A 205 -19.03 1.12 26.70
N ASP A 206 -20.28 1.20 26.29
CA ASP A 206 -20.84 0.56 25.10
C ASP A 206 -20.39 1.22 23.79
N PHE A 207 -19.30 1.99 23.79
CA PHE A 207 -18.87 2.76 22.62
C PHE A 207 -17.37 2.64 22.41
N SER A 208 -16.97 2.47 21.16
CA SER A 208 -15.58 2.60 20.72
C SER A 208 -15.50 3.28 19.36
N LEU A 209 -14.31 3.77 19.03
CA LEU A 209 -14.07 4.57 17.84
C LEU A 209 -12.73 4.22 17.25
N ASP A 210 -12.69 3.92 15.95
CA ASP A 210 -11.46 3.99 15.18
C ASP A 210 -11.54 5.17 14.20
N ALA A 211 -10.42 5.84 13.96
CA ALA A 211 -10.30 6.88 12.95
C ALA A 211 -8.93 6.81 12.30
N ALA A 212 -8.85 7.13 11.01
CA ALA A 212 -7.60 7.17 10.28
C ALA A 212 -7.63 8.24 9.20
N ILE A 213 -6.47 8.82 8.92
CA ILE A 213 -6.24 9.70 7.80
C ILE A 213 -4.88 9.39 7.19
N GLY A 214 -4.80 9.42 5.87
CA GLY A 214 -3.59 9.18 5.11
C GLY A 214 -3.52 10.11 3.93
N TRP A 215 -2.33 10.55 3.62
CA TRP A 215 -1.98 11.28 2.41
C TRP A 215 -0.83 10.58 1.71
N GLN A 216 -0.90 10.54 0.40
CA GLN A 216 0.13 10.01 -0.47
C GLN A 216 0.39 10.96 -1.63
N ARG A 217 1.65 11.06 -2.03
CA ARG A 217 2.06 11.66 -3.29
C ARG A 217 3.05 10.77 -4.00
N ALA A 218 2.77 10.46 -5.26
CA ALA A 218 3.68 9.72 -6.14
C ALA A 218 4.09 10.62 -7.30
N ASP A 219 5.39 10.80 -7.48
CA ASP A 219 6.01 11.45 -8.61
C ASP A 219 6.69 10.38 -9.45
N PHE A 220 6.40 10.34 -10.74
CA PHE A 220 6.86 9.29 -11.64
C PHE A 220 8.09 9.72 -12.44
N GLY A 221 8.98 10.49 -11.79
CA GLY A 221 10.24 10.94 -12.37
C GLY A 221 10.04 11.90 -13.55
N GLY A 222 8.93 12.64 -13.58
CA GLY A 222 8.59 13.53 -14.70
C GLY A 222 8.46 12.82 -16.04
N TRP A 223 8.04 11.55 -16.04
CA TRP A 223 7.84 10.74 -17.23
C TRP A 223 7.19 11.53 -18.37
N ARG A 224 7.80 11.42 -19.55
CA ARG A 224 7.26 11.95 -20.80
C ARG A 224 7.17 10.86 -21.86
N TYR A 225 6.18 10.95 -22.74
CA TYR A 225 6.12 10.11 -23.93
C TYR A 225 5.57 10.91 -25.12
N THR A 226 5.99 10.55 -26.33
CA THR A 226 5.57 11.25 -27.55
C THR A 226 4.61 10.36 -28.35
N ILE A 227 3.44 10.89 -28.72
CA ILE A 227 2.52 10.28 -29.69
C ILE A 227 2.15 11.36 -30.70
N ASP A 228 2.30 11.07 -31.99
CA ASP A 228 1.93 11.98 -33.09
C ASP A 228 2.49 13.41 -32.90
N ASP A 229 3.79 13.51 -32.58
CA ASP A 229 4.53 14.76 -32.29
C ASP A 229 4.05 15.56 -31.06
N GLN A 230 3.17 14.99 -30.24
CA GLN A 230 2.71 15.58 -28.98
C GLN A 230 3.46 14.98 -27.80
N ILE A 231 3.98 15.83 -26.91
CA ILE A 231 4.68 15.39 -25.70
C ILE A 231 3.68 15.33 -24.55
N TYR A 232 3.45 14.13 -24.04
CA TYR A 232 2.64 13.90 -22.86
C TYR A 232 3.54 13.89 -21.64
N GLU A 233 3.18 14.64 -20.59
CA GLU A 233 3.90 14.66 -19.32
C GLU A 233 2.96 14.19 -18.21
N ARG A 234 3.47 13.31 -17.35
CA ARG A 234 2.69 12.79 -16.23
C ARG A 234 2.88 13.66 -14.98
N PRO A 235 1.85 14.41 -14.53
CA PRO A 235 1.92 15.12 -13.26
C PRO A 235 1.99 14.14 -12.07
N PRO A 236 2.46 14.59 -10.90
CA PRO A 236 2.42 13.79 -9.68
C PRO A 236 0.99 13.43 -9.29
N MET A 237 0.77 12.15 -8.96
CA MET A 237 -0.47 11.67 -8.36
C MET A 237 -0.50 12.05 -6.87
N GLN A 238 -1.64 12.51 -6.39
CA GLN A 238 -1.90 12.71 -4.96
C GLN A 238 -3.14 11.95 -4.54
N ALA A 239 -3.13 11.35 -3.35
CA ALA A 239 -4.28 10.70 -2.78
C ALA A 239 -4.43 11.07 -1.31
N VAL A 240 -5.67 11.27 -0.87
CA VAL A 240 -6.04 11.39 0.54
C VAL A 240 -7.09 10.33 0.83
N ALA A 241 -6.92 9.61 1.92
CA ALA A 241 -7.94 8.72 2.45
C ALA A 241 -8.21 9.07 3.91
N ALA A 242 -9.47 9.11 4.30
CA ALA A 242 -9.88 9.32 5.67
C ALA A 242 -11.04 8.38 6.00
N ALA A 243 -11.09 7.90 7.22
CA ALA A 243 -12.18 7.06 7.68
C ALA A 243 -12.42 7.23 9.17
N ILE A 244 -13.69 7.11 9.56
CA ILE A 244 -14.12 7.08 10.95
C ILE A 244 -15.08 5.92 11.14
N ARG A 245 -14.89 5.17 12.22
CA ARG A 245 -15.60 3.93 12.51
C ARG A 245 -16.08 3.87 13.96
N PRO A 246 -17.20 4.53 14.30
CA PRO A 246 -17.85 4.33 15.59
C PRO A 246 -18.48 2.94 15.67
N MET A 247 -18.34 2.32 16.83
CA MET A 247 -18.92 1.02 17.17
C MET A 247 -19.67 1.14 18.49
N TYR A 248 -20.94 0.73 18.50
CA TYR A 248 -21.81 0.77 19.66
C TYR A 248 -22.25 -0.64 20.08
N GLN A 249 -21.90 -1.05 21.28
CA GLN A 249 -22.26 -2.32 21.87
C GLN A 249 -23.71 -2.26 22.39
N ILE A 250 -24.65 -2.87 21.68
CA ILE A 250 -26.06 -2.91 22.11
C ILE A 250 -26.25 -3.93 23.23
N ARG A 251 -25.56 -5.07 23.14
CA ARG A 251 -25.49 -6.16 24.12
C ARG A 251 -24.12 -6.80 24.06
N SER A 252 -23.71 -7.62 25.02
CA SER A 252 -22.41 -8.30 25.01
C SER A 252 -22.08 -9.10 23.75
N THR A 253 -23.09 -9.51 22.97
CA THR A 253 -22.93 -10.23 21.70
C THR A 253 -23.44 -9.49 20.47
N LEU A 254 -23.95 -8.26 20.62
CA LEU A 254 -24.57 -7.49 19.53
C LEU A 254 -23.96 -6.10 19.46
N GLU A 255 -23.41 -5.74 18.31
CA GLU A 255 -22.71 -4.49 18.06
C GLU A 255 -23.26 -3.83 16.79
N LEU A 256 -23.45 -2.52 16.83
CA LEU A 256 -23.71 -1.69 15.66
C LEU A 256 -22.41 -0.98 15.28
N GLU A 257 -21.91 -1.26 14.09
CA GLU A 257 -20.75 -0.61 13.50
C GLU A 257 -21.20 0.32 12.39
N THR A 258 -20.64 1.52 12.35
CA THR A 258 -20.76 2.43 11.20
C THR A 258 -19.37 2.80 10.74
N LEU A 259 -19.13 2.85 9.44
CA LEU A 259 -17.90 3.30 8.81
C LEU A 259 -18.26 4.40 7.83
N LEU A 260 -17.68 5.57 8.01
CA LEU A 260 -17.70 6.64 7.01
C LEU A 260 -16.28 6.79 6.47
N GLY A 261 -16.09 6.45 5.20
CA GLY A 261 -14.85 6.55 4.46
C GLY A 261 -14.91 7.62 3.38
N TYR A 262 -13.78 8.26 3.13
CA TYR A 262 -13.55 9.23 2.08
C TYR A 262 -12.22 8.93 1.42
N VAL A 263 -12.20 8.93 0.09
CA VAL A 263 -10.97 8.88 -0.70
C VAL A 263 -11.05 9.93 -1.77
N ALA A 264 -9.99 10.71 -1.95
CA ALA A 264 -9.80 11.59 -3.08
C ALA A 264 -8.45 11.29 -3.73
N VAL A 265 -8.43 11.30 -5.05
CA VAL A 265 -7.23 11.10 -5.85
C VAL A 265 -7.19 12.20 -6.90
N THR A 266 -6.15 13.02 -6.86
CA THR A 266 -5.82 13.88 -8.00
C THR A 266 -4.80 13.12 -8.82
N ASP A 267 -5.20 12.75 -10.04
CA ASP A 267 -4.32 12.13 -11.02
C ASP A 267 -4.53 12.86 -12.35
N GLY A 268 -3.54 12.91 -13.22
CA GLY A 268 -3.66 13.66 -14.46
C GLY A 268 -2.81 13.10 -15.56
N PHE A 269 -3.17 13.46 -16.79
CA PHE A 269 -2.28 13.42 -17.94
C PHE A 269 -2.27 14.83 -18.53
N GLY A 270 -1.09 15.44 -18.59
CA GLY A 270 -0.89 16.66 -19.35
C GLY A 270 -0.37 16.31 -20.74
N TYR A 271 -0.74 17.10 -21.74
CA TYR A 271 -0.02 17.10 -23.01
C TYR A 271 0.40 18.51 -23.38
N ARG A 272 1.57 18.60 -24.02
CA ARG A 272 2.08 19.80 -24.67
C ARG A 272 1.99 19.56 -26.16
N HIS A 273 1.22 20.41 -26.84
CA HIS A 273 1.11 20.42 -28.29
C HIS A 273 1.94 21.57 -28.85
N ARG A 274 2.70 21.32 -29.91
CA ARG A 274 3.40 22.37 -30.65
C ARG A 274 2.54 22.79 -31.84
N GLU A 275 1.88 23.95 -31.74
CA GLU A 275 1.19 24.54 -32.89
C GLU A 275 2.19 25.33 -33.76
N GLY A 276 2.68 24.70 -34.84
CA GLY A 276 3.55 25.37 -35.83
C GLY A 276 4.91 25.83 -35.29
N ASP A 277 5.40 26.96 -35.79
CA ASP A 277 6.67 27.60 -35.38
C ASP A 277 6.55 28.40 -34.06
N GLY A 278 5.42 28.30 -33.35
CA GLY A 278 5.13 29.04 -32.12
C GLY A 278 5.43 28.30 -30.81
N ASP A 279 5.31 29.03 -29.69
CA ASP A 279 5.54 28.57 -28.32
C ASP A 279 4.68 27.33 -27.95
N LEU A 280 5.25 26.44 -27.13
CA LEU A 280 4.55 25.26 -26.59
C LEU A 280 3.35 25.67 -25.75
N GLN A 281 2.13 25.32 -26.18
CA GLN A 281 0.95 25.44 -25.32
C GLN A 281 0.82 24.21 -24.42
N GLU A 282 0.74 24.46 -23.11
CA GLU A 282 0.60 23.44 -22.08
C GLU A 282 -0.87 23.32 -21.67
N THR A 283 -1.48 22.15 -21.95
CA THR A 283 -2.81 21.81 -21.40
C THR A 283 -2.64 20.69 -20.40
N ILE A 284 -2.51 21.05 -19.11
CA ILE A 284 -2.61 20.10 -18.00
C ILE A 284 -4.06 20.10 -17.53
N ARG A 285 -4.76 18.97 -17.67
CA ARG A 285 -6.06 18.77 -17.03
C ARG A 285 -5.89 17.78 -15.86
N PRO A 286 -5.77 18.27 -14.61
CA PRO A 286 -5.88 17.37 -13.46
C PRO A 286 -7.28 16.75 -13.47
N VAL A 287 -7.33 15.44 -13.25
CA VAL A 287 -8.56 14.68 -13.09
C VAL A 287 -8.74 14.42 -11.60
N ASP A 288 -9.60 15.22 -10.98
CA ASP A 288 -9.91 15.09 -9.55
C ASP A 288 -10.99 14.03 -9.34
N GLN A 289 -10.57 12.92 -8.77
CA GLN A 289 -11.38 11.77 -8.45
C GLN A 289 -11.73 11.77 -6.97
N SER A 290 -12.96 11.41 -6.61
CA SER A 290 -13.35 11.26 -5.20
C SER A 290 -14.46 10.23 -5.03
N LEU A 291 -14.42 9.56 -3.89
CA LEU A 291 -15.37 8.56 -3.44
C LEU A 291 -15.66 8.77 -1.96
N VAL A 292 -16.95 8.80 -1.64
CA VAL A 292 -17.48 8.77 -0.27
C VAL A 292 -18.18 7.45 -0.09
N ASN A 293 -17.86 6.74 0.98
CA ASN A 293 -18.51 5.49 1.37
C ASN A 293 -19.10 5.63 2.76
N LEU A 294 -20.39 5.35 2.90
CA LEU A 294 -21.04 5.15 4.18
C LEU A 294 -21.45 3.68 4.29
N TYR A 295 -21.05 3.04 5.36
CA TYR A 295 -21.32 1.64 5.65
C TYR A 295 -21.88 1.52 7.06
N MET A 296 -22.90 0.69 7.24
CA MET A 296 -23.48 0.36 8.53
C MET A 296 -23.65 -1.15 8.62
N ALA A 297 -23.26 -1.74 9.74
CA ALA A 297 -23.39 -3.17 9.98
C ALA A 297 -23.93 -3.45 11.38
N LEU A 298 -24.87 -4.38 11.46
CA LEU A 298 -25.30 -4.99 12.71
C LEU A 298 -24.58 -6.35 12.83
N ASN A 299 -23.65 -6.43 13.78
CA ASN A 299 -22.76 -7.56 13.95
C ASN A 299 -23.14 -8.38 15.19
N LEU A 300 -23.21 -9.69 15.02
CA LEU A 300 -23.12 -10.66 16.09
C LEU A 300 -21.64 -10.92 16.38
N LYS A 301 -21.22 -10.56 17.59
CA LYS A 301 -19.87 -10.74 18.09
C LYS A 301 -19.89 -11.82 19.18
N PRO A 302 -19.01 -12.84 19.13
CA PRO A 302 -18.80 -13.71 20.27
C PRO A 302 -18.30 -12.89 21.48
N LEU A 303 -18.44 -13.40 22.71
CA LEU A 303 -18.03 -12.67 23.93
C LEU A 303 -16.53 -12.31 23.99
N ALA A 304 -15.69 -12.86 23.09
CA ALA A 304 -14.28 -12.53 22.98
C ALA A 304 -14.02 -11.46 21.90
N ARG A 305 -13.15 -10.49 22.23
CA ARG A 305 -12.90 -9.27 21.44
C ARG A 305 -12.32 -9.51 20.03
N TRP A 306 -11.62 -10.62 19.81
CA TRP A 306 -10.88 -10.95 18.58
C TRP A 306 -11.40 -12.24 17.94
N GLN A 307 -12.65 -12.24 17.50
CA GLN A 307 -13.27 -13.39 16.85
C GLN A 307 -14.05 -12.97 15.61
N GLN A 308 -14.31 -13.97 14.76
CA GLN A 308 -15.10 -13.81 13.55
C GLN A 308 -16.46 -13.19 13.87
N LYS A 309 -16.73 -12.00 13.30
CA LYS A 309 -18.04 -11.35 13.36
C LYS A 309 -18.92 -11.90 12.24
N PHE A 310 -20.21 -12.03 12.51
CA PHE A 310 -21.23 -12.31 11.50
C PHE A 310 -22.23 -11.17 11.52
N GLY A 311 -22.46 -10.52 10.39
CA GLY A 311 -23.29 -9.33 10.35
C GLY A 311 -24.12 -9.19 9.10
N ILE A 312 -25.24 -8.46 9.26
CA ILE A 312 -26.00 -7.89 8.16
C ILE A 312 -25.50 -6.46 7.99
N TYR A 313 -25.15 -6.08 6.77
CA TYR A 313 -24.65 -4.74 6.50
C TYR A 313 -25.38 -4.11 5.33
N THR A 314 -25.53 -2.79 5.40
CA THR A 314 -25.92 -1.96 4.29
C THR A 314 -24.86 -0.89 4.08
N GLY A 315 -24.68 -0.47 2.84
CA GLY A 315 -23.84 0.68 2.55
C GLY A 315 -24.35 1.47 1.37
N TYR A 316 -23.87 2.68 1.32
CA TYR A 316 -24.11 3.66 0.29
C TYR A 316 -22.77 4.25 -0.12
N SER A 317 -22.46 4.17 -1.41
CA SER A 317 -21.30 4.85 -1.98
C SER A 317 -21.76 5.92 -2.95
N PHE A 318 -21.06 7.04 -2.95
CA PHE A 318 -21.17 8.07 -3.96
C PHE A 318 -19.77 8.39 -4.49
N TRP A 319 -19.60 8.48 -5.81
CA TRP A 319 -18.32 8.82 -6.42
C TRP A 319 -18.50 9.69 -7.66
N ASN A 320 -17.45 10.44 -7.99
CA ASN A 320 -17.40 11.23 -9.23
C ASN A 320 -16.76 10.43 -10.38
N ASP A 321 -17.16 10.77 -11.61
CA ASP A 321 -16.91 9.99 -12.83
C ASP A 321 -15.43 9.89 -13.19
N ALA A 322 -14.68 10.88 -12.72
CA ALA A 322 -13.25 10.98 -12.87
C ALA A 322 -12.52 9.70 -12.42
N MET A 323 -13.08 8.92 -11.46
CA MET A 323 -12.51 7.66 -10.95
C MET A 323 -12.32 6.54 -12.01
N ARG A 324 -12.97 6.61 -13.18
CA ARG A 324 -12.86 5.55 -14.19
C ARG A 324 -11.80 5.90 -15.24
N ARG A 325 -10.56 5.43 -15.03
CA ARG A 325 -9.57 5.34 -16.12
C ARG A 325 -9.92 4.22 -17.09
N ASP A 326 -9.65 4.48 -18.36
CA ASP A 326 -9.80 3.63 -19.54
C ASP A 326 -9.47 2.15 -19.32
N VAL A 327 -10.50 1.34 -19.01
CA VAL A 327 -10.46 -0.11 -19.25
C VAL A 327 -11.11 -0.38 -20.60
N SER A 328 -10.52 0.18 -21.68
CA SER A 328 -10.67 -0.14 -23.11
C SER A 328 -12.03 -0.58 -23.73
N ASN A 329 -13.16 -0.56 -23.03
CA ASN A 329 -14.42 -1.19 -23.44
C ASN A 329 -15.68 -0.52 -22.83
N GLY A 330 -15.77 0.81 -22.90
CA GLY A 330 -17.05 1.52 -22.74
C GLY A 330 -16.97 2.74 -21.83
N LEU A 331 -17.20 3.89 -22.44
CA LEU A 331 -17.53 5.13 -21.75
C LEU A 331 -18.88 4.94 -21.05
N TYR A 332 -18.88 4.86 -19.72
CA TYR A 332 -20.11 4.92 -18.94
C TYR A 332 -20.28 6.36 -18.45
N PRO A 333 -21.38 7.06 -18.81
CA PRO A 333 -21.64 8.39 -18.30
C PRO A 333 -22.20 8.32 -16.86
N GLY A 334 -21.78 9.23 -15.97
CA GLY A 334 -22.61 9.74 -14.89
C GLY A 334 -22.03 9.67 -13.47
N ARG A 335 -22.36 10.70 -12.68
CA ARG A 335 -22.26 10.70 -11.21
C ARG A 335 -23.01 9.50 -10.72
N ASN A 336 -22.31 8.60 -10.06
CA ASN A 336 -22.89 7.33 -9.70
C ASN A 336 -22.97 7.19 -8.18
N SER A 337 -24.08 6.61 -7.75
CA SER A 337 -24.26 6.16 -6.40
C SER A 337 -24.79 4.75 -6.40
N GLY A 338 -24.38 3.97 -5.41
CA GLY A 338 -24.81 2.59 -5.27
C GLY A 338 -25.22 2.31 -3.84
N PHE A 339 -26.37 1.66 -3.68
CA PHE A 339 -26.73 0.99 -2.44
C PHE A 339 -26.36 -0.48 -2.54
N TYR A 340 -25.91 -1.04 -1.43
CA TYR A 340 -25.68 -2.47 -1.31
C TYR A 340 -26.14 -2.96 0.07
N LEU A 341 -26.59 -4.20 0.08
CA LEU A 341 -27.06 -4.93 1.25
C LEU A 341 -26.45 -6.32 1.17
N GLY A 342 -25.93 -6.83 2.27
CA GLY A 342 -25.34 -8.16 2.28
C GLY A 342 -25.21 -8.76 3.66
N LEU A 343 -24.80 -10.02 3.64
CA LEU A 343 -24.35 -10.75 4.81
C LEU A 343 -22.84 -10.93 4.67
N SER A 344 -22.11 -10.71 5.75
CA SER A 344 -20.66 -10.94 5.78
C SER A 344 -20.24 -11.66 7.04
N SER A 345 -19.23 -12.50 6.91
CA SER A 345 -18.42 -12.96 8.03
C SER A 345 -16.99 -12.50 7.84
N TYR A 346 -16.40 -11.84 8.83
CA TYR A 346 -15.02 -11.38 8.74
C TYR A 346 -14.31 -11.48 10.10
N TRP A 347 -12.99 -11.59 10.05
CA TRP A 347 -12.15 -11.56 11.24
C TRP A 347 -11.77 -10.12 11.57
N GLU A 348 -11.98 -9.72 12.82
CA GLU A 348 -11.44 -8.46 13.34
C GLU A 348 -9.95 -8.68 13.63
N ILE A 349 -9.07 -7.92 12.95
CA ILE A 349 -7.60 -8.02 13.02
C ILE A 349 -7.05 -7.17 14.14
#